data_AF-A0A660XWS0-F1
#
_entry.id   AF-A0A660XWS0-F1
#
_cell.length_a   1.000
_cell.length_b   1.000
_cell.length_c   1.000
_cell.angle_alpha   90.00
_cell.angle_beta   90.00
_cell.angle_gamma   90.00
#
_symmetry.space_group_name_H-M   'P 1'
#
loop_
_entity.id
_entity.type
_entity.pdbx_description
1 polymer ?
#
loop_
_entity_poly.entity_id
_entity_poly.type
_entity_poly.pdbx_seq_one_letter_code
_entity_poly.pdbx_strand_id
1 'polypeptide(L)'
;MYRSKAELFLIILILLTCVSMASDYDLESVRTAIKQSNARWTAGENWVTRLPAEERRMLLGADLEKPADAEARFIQLPRPETLPASLDWRDNGGNWVTPVRDQGNCGSCWDFSACAQVEAWWKIHNADPDSMPNLSEQYIMSCYFTNGCNGGQTGAALDFIMNYGVPPEKC
;
A
#
# COMPACT_ATOMS: atom_id res chain seq x y z
N MET A 1 -33.28 45.79 10.99
CA MET A 1 -31.82 45.83 10.85
C MET A 1 -31.45 45.16 9.53
N TYR A 2 -31.53 45.90 8.42
CA TYR A 2 -31.31 45.39 7.07
C TYR A 2 -29.81 45.40 6.79
N ARG A 3 -29.18 44.23 6.66
CA ARG A 3 -27.81 44.15 6.09
C ARG A 3 -27.88 44.67 4.65
N SER A 4 -27.00 45.61 4.31
CA SER A 4 -27.00 46.20 2.98
C SER A 4 -26.71 45.12 1.94
N LYS A 5 -27.27 45.25 0.73
CA LYS A 5 -27.00 44.33 -0.39
C LYS A 5 -25.49 44.18 -0.65
N ALA A 6 -24.69 45.20 -0.32
CA ALA A 6 -23.24 45.17 -0.42
C ALA A 6 -22.58 44.23 0.60
N GLU A 7 -23.11 44.11 1.82
CA GLU A 7 -22.58 43.15 2.81
C GLU A 7 -22.90 41.70 2.43
N LEU A 8 -24.08 41.45 1.89
CA LEU A 8 -24.44 40.11 1.40
C LEU A 8 -23.58 39.73 0.19
N PHE A 9 -23.30 40.68 -0.72
CA PHE A 9 -22.43 40.47 -1.86
C PHE A 9 -20.98 40.23 -1.43
N LEU A 10 -20.49 40.96 -0.43
CA LEU A 10 -19.14 40.80 0.12
C LEU A 10 -18.99 39.44 0.83
N ILE A 11 -20.00 39.00 1.59
CA ILE A 11 -20.01 37.67 2.21
C ILE A 11 -20.03 36.57 1.15
N ILE A 12 -20.82 36.71 0.08
CA ILE A 12 -20.84 35.76 -1.05
C ILE A 12 -19.49 35.74 -1.77
N LEU A 13 -18.86 36.91 -1.99
CA LEU A 13 -17.53 37.01 -2.61
C LEU A 13 -16.45 36.34 -1.73
N ILE A 14 -16.49 36.58 -0.42
CA ILE A 14 -15.59 35.96 0.56
C ILE A 14 -15.79 34.45 0.57
N LEU A 15 -17.03 33.97 0.62
CA LEU A 15 -17.35 32.53 0.54
C LEU A 15 -16.88 31.90 -0.78
N LEU A 16 -17.05 32.58 -1.92
CA LEU A 16 -16.54 32.14 -3.23
C LEU A 16 -15.00 32.06 -3.27
N THR A 17 -14.30 33.00 -2.63
CA THR A 17 -12.83 32.97 -2.54
C THR A 17 -12.30 31.98 -1.49
N CYS A 18 -13.07 31.66 -0.46
CA CYS A 18 -12.68 30.66 0.54
C CYS A 18 -12.73 29.24 -0.02
N VAL A 19 -13.60 28.96 -1.01
CA VAL A 19 -13.69 27.64 -1.66
C VAL A 19 -12.48 27.34 -2.56
N SER A 20 -11.74 28.36 -3.02
CA SER A 20 -10.56 28.16 -3.89
C SER A 20 -9.24 27.96 -3.14
N MET A 21 -9.26 27.68 -1.83
CA MET A 21 -8.06 27.34 -1.05
C MET A 21 -7.97 25.85 -0.69
N ALA A 22 -8.58 24.97 -1.47
CA ALA A 22 -8.22 23.55 -1.44
C ALA A 22 -6.82 23.41 -2.04
N SER A 23 -5.85 22.95 -1.24
CA SER A 23 -4.47 22.78 -1.68
C SER A 23 -4.37 21.59 -2.65
N ASP A 24 -4.65 21.84 -3.92
CA ASP A 24 -4.22 20.95 -4.99
C ASP A 24 -2.69 20.94 -4.98
N TYR A 25 -2.11 19.78 -4.70
CA TYR A 25 -0.67 19.59 -4.84
C TYR A 25 -0.34 19.80 -6.32
N ASP A 26 0.36 20.88 -6.63
CA ASP A 26 0.78 21.15 -8.01
C ASP A 26 1.78 20.08 -8.47
N LEU A 27 1.41 19.27 -9.46
CA LEU A 27 2.27 18.22 -10.02
C LEU A 27 3.61 18.78 -10.52
N GLU A 28 3.63 20.03 -11.01
CA GLU A 28 4.87 20.67 -11.47
C GLU A 28 5.81 20.99 -10.31
N SER A 29 5.28 21.39 -9.15
CA SER A 29 6.08 21.54 -7.93
C SER A 29 6.75 20.21 -7.51
N VAL A 30 6.02 19.09 -7.59
CA VAL A 30 6.54 17.75 -7.30
C VAL A 30 7.63 17.36 -8.30
N ARG A 31 7.37 17.52 -9.61
CA ARG A 31 8.35 17.26 -10.67
C ARG A 31 9.62 18.09 -10.50
N THR A 32 9.48 19.35 -10.11
CA THR A 32 10.61 20.25 -9.85
C THR A 32 11.45 19.74 -8.67
N ALA A 33 10.81 19.36 -7.56
CA ALA A 33 11.50 18.81 -6.40
C ALA A 33 12.26 17.51 -6.72
N ILE A 34 11.69 16.62 -7.55
CA ILE A 34 12.33 15.38 -8.00
C ILE A 34 13.57 15.65 -8.87
N LYS A 35 13.50 16.61 -9.78
CA LYS A 35 14.65 17.01 -10.61
C LYS A 35 15.76 17.61 -9.74
N GLN A 36 15.40 18.46 -8.77
CA GLN A 36 16.35 19.08 -7.85
C GLN A 36 17.03 18.07 -6.93
N SER A 37 16.37 16.95 -6.59
CA SER A 37 16.97 15.87 -5.81
C SER A 37 17.86 14.92 -6.63
N ASN A 38 18.05 15.18 -7.93
CA ASN A 38 18.81 14.33 -8.86
C ASN A 38 18.27 12.88 -8.93
N ALA A 39 16.97 12.69 -8.67
CA ALA A 39 16.31 11.41 -8.76
C ALA A 39 16.02 11.04 -10.22
N ARG A 40 16.00 9.74 -10.53
CA ARG A 40 15.87 9.21 -11.90
C ARG A 40 14.45 8.76 -12.29
N TRP A 41 13.44 9.35 -11.67
CA TRP A 41 12.03 9.06 -11.95
C TRP A 41 11.27 10.35 -12.23
N THR A 42 10.03 10.26 -12.71
CA THR A 42 9.17 11.42 -12.98
C THR A 42 7.76 11.14 -12.47
N ALA A 43 7.17 12.11 -11.77
CA ALA A 43 5.79 12.02 -11.31
C ALA A 43 4.79 12.23 -12.46
N GLY A 44 3.72 11.45 -12.45
CA GLY A 44 2.56 11.61 -13.32
C GLY A 44 1.27 11.47 -12.52
N GLU A 45 0.17 11.99 -13.07
CA GLU A 45 -1.14 11.80 -12.45
C GLU A 45 -1.61 10.35 -12.58
N ASN A 46 -2.32 9.88 -11.57
CA ASN A 46 -3.01 8.60 -11.58
C ASN A 46 -4.32 8.71 -10.78
N TRP A 47 -5.00 7.58 -10.56
CA TRP A 47 -6.24 7.59 -9.79
C TRP A 47 -6.04 8.03 -8.34
N VAL A 48 -4.91 7.70 -7.70
CA VAL A 48 -4.58 8.09 -6.32
C VAL A 48 -4.37 9.59 -6.21
N THR A 49 -3.70 10.22 -7.18
CA THR A 49 -3.44 11.68 -7.12
C THR A 49 -4.71 12.52 -7.19
N ARG A 50 -5.82 11.94 -7.68
CA ARG A 50 -7.14 12.58 -7.75
C ARG A 50 -8.02 12.35 -6.52
N LEU A 51 -7.58 11.53 -5.57
CA LEU A 51 -8.32 11.29 -4.33
C LEU A 51 -8.15 12.45 -3.33
N PRO A 52 -9.14 12.70 -2.46
CA PRO A 52 -8.99 13.56 -1.30
C PRO A 52 -7.80 13.16 -0.42
N ALA A 53 -7.23 14.11 0.32
CA ALA A 53 -6.01 13.87 1.08
C ALA A 53 -6.18 12.81 2.18
N GLU A 54 -7.37 12.71 2.76
CA GLU A 54 -7.76 11.69 3.72
C GLU A 54 -7.83 10.30 3.09
N GLU A 55 -8.47 10.15 1.92
CA GLU A 55 -8.53 8.88 1.20
C GLU A 55 -7.14 8.42 0.72
N ARG A 56 -6.29 9.35 0.26
CA ARG A 56 -4.88 9.03 -0.05
C ARG A 56 -4.12 8.49 1.16
N ARG A 57 -4.38 9.03 2.36
CA ARG A 57 -3.76 8.54 3.59
C ARG A 57 -4.29 7.17 3.98
N MET A 58 -5.56 6.86 3.71
CA MET A 58 -6.13 5.54 3.96
C MET A 58 -5.42 4.42 3.19
N LEU A 59 -4.80 4.72 2.04
CA LEU A 59 -4.01 3.74 1.29
C LEU A 59 -2.68 3.36 1.97
N LEU A 60 -2.25 4.09 3.00
CA LEU A 60 -0.97 3.95 3.70
C LEU A 60 -1.13 3.31 5.08
N GLY A 61 -1.70 2.11 5.14
CA GLY A 61 -2.02 1.42 6.40
C GLY A 61 -0.88 0.62 7.04
N ALA A 62 0.31 0.57 6.45
CA ALA A 62 1.41 -0.20 7.04
C ALA A 62 2.00 0.55 8.25
N ASP A 63 1.93 -0.08 9.41
CA ASP A 63 2.72 0.32 10.57
C ASP A 63 4.17 -0.17 10.36
N LEU A 64 5.09 0.79 10.35
CA LEU A 64 6.52 0.57 10.11
C LEU A 64 7.33 0.57 11.41
N GLU A 65 6.69 0.69 12.56
CA GLU A 65 7.37 0.57 13.84
C GLU A 65 7.93 -0.86 13.98
N LYS A 66 9.23 -0.93 14.28
CA LYS A 66 9.88 -2.20 14.57
C LYS A 66 9.37 -2.70 15.94
N PRO A 67 8.79 -3.91 16.05
CA PRO A 67 8.42 -4.45 17.35
C PRO A 67 9.67 -4.53 18.25
N ALA A 68 9.51 -4.09 19.51
CA ALA A 68 10.62 -4.03 20.47
C ALA A 68 11.23 -5.40 20.78
N ASP A 69 10.47 -6.48 20.55
CA ASP A 69 10.76 -7.88 20.82
C ASP A 69 10.90 -8.74 19.55
N ALA A 70 10.95 -8.12 18.36
CA ALA A 70 11.23 -8.83 17.12
C ALA A 70 12.68 -9.38 17.12
N GLU A 71 12.87 -10.51 17.78
CA GLU A 71 13.99 -11.43 17.62
C GLU A 71 13.88 -12.00 16.20
N ALA A 72 14.23 -11.20 15.20
CA ALA A 72 14.42 -11.70 13.84
C ALA A 72 15.46 -12.82 13.94
N ARG A 73 15.00 -14.08 13.86
CA ARG A 73 15.91 -15.22 13.73
C ARG A 73 16.68 -14.99 12.45
N PHE A 74 17.92 -14.52 12.56
CA PHE A 74 18.82 -14.39 11.43
C PHE A 74 19.13 -15.80 10.95
N ILE A 75 18.42 -16.22 9.90
CA ILE A 75 18.74 -17.46 9.20
C ILE A 75 19.97 -17.15 8.34
N GLN A 76 21.10 -17.75 8.70
CA GLN A 76 22.31 -17.69 7.89
C GLN A 76 22.12 -18.59 6.66
N LEU A 77 21.65 -18.02 5.56
CA LEU A 77 21.59 -18.72 4.29
C LEU A 77 22.98 -18.78 3.64
N PRO A 78 23.31 -19.85 2.90
CA PRO A 78 24.54 -19.88 2.09
C PRO A 78 24.55 -18.68 1.14
N ARG A 79 25.61 -17.87 1.17
CA ARG A 79 25.78 -16.77 0.23
C ARG A 79 26.18 -17.37 -1.12
N PRO A 80 25.43 -17.15 -2.21
CA PRO A 80 25.87 -17.57 -3.54
C PRO A 80 27.13 -16.79 -3.95
N GLU A 81 28.06 -17.47 -4.63
CA GLU A 81 29.31 -16.85 -5.12
C GLU A 81 29.04 -15.76 -6.16
N THR A 82 27.97 -15.92 -6.94
CA THR A 82 27.53 -14.98 -7.97
C THR A 82 26.04 -14.75 -7.90
N LEU A 83 25.62 -13.49 -7.96
CA LEU A 83 24.22 -13.08 -8.13
C LEU A 83 24.01 -12.58 -9.56
N PRO A 84 22.81 -12.75 -10.14
CA PRO A 84 22.50 -12.17 -11.44
C PRO A 84 22.49 -10.65 -11.35
N ALA A 85 22.82 -9.98 -12.46
CA ALA A 85 22.79 -8.51 -12.53
C ALA A 85 21.37 -7.93 -12.35
N SER A 86 20.35 -8.73 -12.64
CA SER A 86 18.93 -8.41 -12.44
C SER A 86 18.14 -9.69 -12.16
N LEU A 87 17.09 -9.59 -11.34
CA LEU A 87 16.15 -10.67 -11.06
C LEU A 87 14.74 -10.10 -11.08
N ASP A 88 13.84 -10.74 -11.83
CA ASP A 88 12.41 -10.46 -11.81
C ASP A 88 11.64 -11.77 -11.62
N TRP A 89 10.98 -11.94 -10.48
CA TRP A 89 10.20 -13.15 -10.20
C TRP A 89 9.00 -13.33 -11.15
N ARG A 90 8.60 -12.29 -11.89
CA ARG A 90 7.55 -12.42 -12.93
C ARG A 90 8.06 -13.08 -14.21
N ASP A 91 9.36 -13.06 -14.43
CA ASP A 91 10.03 -13.54 -15.65
C ASP A 91 11.36 -14.23 -15.31
N ASN A 92 11.26 -15.38 -14.62
CA ASN A 92 12.43 -16.16 -14.20
C ASN A 92 12.20 -17.65 -14.47
N GLY A 93 12.05 -18.01 -15.74
CA GLY A 93 11.66 -19.38 -16.13
C GLY A 93 10.19 -19.71 -15.85
N GLY A 94 9.38 -18.67 -15.66
CA GLY A 94 7.98 -18.73 -15.22
C GLY A 94 7.62 -17.45 -14.46
N ASN A 95 6.33 -17.32 -14.14
CA ASN A 95 5.83 -16.25 -13.28
C ASN A 95 5.59 -16.79 -11.85
N TRP A 96 6.39 -16.33 -10.91
CA TRP A 96 6.41 -16.80 -9.53
C TRP A 96 5.62 -15.93 -8.56
N VAL A 97 4.88 -14.93 -9.06
CA VAL A 97 4.02 -14.07 -8.24
C VAL A 97 2.57 -14.13 -8.74
N THR A 98 1.63 -13.75 -7.89
CA THR A 98 0.22 -13.63 -8.22
C THR A 98 -0.08 -12.24 -8.81
N PRO A 99 -1.24 -12.07 -9.50
CA PRO A 99 -1.64 -10.77 -10.05
C PRO A 99 -1.74 -9.68 -8.99
N VAL A 100 -1.53 -8.42 -9.41
CA VAL A 100 -1.73 -7.25 -8.55
C VAL A 100 -3.16 -7.22 -8.02
N ARG A 101 -3.29 -6.98 -6.72
CA ARG A 101 -4.56 -6.91 -5.97
C ARG A 101 -4.92 -5.47 -5.66
N ASP A 102 -6.19 -5.25 -5.32
CA ASP A 102 -6.72 -3.94 -4.92
C ASP A 102 -7.20 -3.99 -3.46
N GLN A 103 -6.54 -3.22 -2.60
CA GLN A 103 -6.91 -3.09 -1.19
C GLN A 103 -8.16 -2.22 -0.99
N GLY A 104 -8.62 -1.52 -2.04
CA GLY A 104 -9.70 -0.54 -1.97
C GLY A 104 -9.33 0.67 -1.12
N ASN A 105 -10.35 1.38 -0.62
CA ASN A 105 -10.17 2.52 0.27
C ASN A 105 -10.02 2.07 1.74
N CYS A 106 -9.07 1.17 1.98
CA CYS A 106 -8.81 0.54 3.28
C CYS A 106 -7.31 0.52 3.55
N GLY A 107 -6.89 0.78 4.79
CA GLY A 107 -5.50 0.65 5.22
C GLY A 107 -5.06 -0.80 5.43
N SER A 108 -5.42 -1.70 4.52
CA SER A 108 -5.14 -3.14 4.61
C SER A 108 -3.84 -3.55 3.90
N CYS A 109 -3.07 -2.63 3.30
CA CYS A 109 -1.84 -3.00 2.57
C CYS A 109 -0.86 -3.92 3.33
N TRP A 110 -0.89 -3.89 4.66
CA TRP A 110 -0.07 -4.73 5.53
C TRP A 110 -0.41 -6.23 5.42
N ASP A 111 -1.70 -6.60 5.28
CA ASP A 111 -2.14 -8.00 5.12
C ASP A 111 -2.05 -8.47 3.66
N PHE A 112 -2.37 -7.60 2.69
CA PHE A 112 -2.16 -7.85 1.26
C PHE A 112 -0.69 -8.17 0.98
N SER A 113 0.24 -7.43 1.59
CA SER A 113 1.68 -7.69 1.50
C SER A 113 2.04 -9.08 2.05
N ALA A 114 1.44 -9.51 3.16
CA ALA A 114 1.68 -10.82 3.75
C ALA A 114 1.12 -11.96 2.89
N CYS A 115 -0.13 -11.86 2.43
CA CYS A 115 -0.74 -12.84 1.52
C CYS A 115 0.07 -12.98 0.24
N ALA A 116 0.38 -11.88 -0.45
CA ALA A 116 1.16 -11.91 -1.69
C ALA A 116 2.56 -12.53 -1.50
N GLN A 117 3.21 -12.27 -0.36
CA GLN A 117 4.50 -12.89 -0.03
C GLN A 117 4.37 -14.42 0.13
N VAL A 118 3.36 -14.89 0.86
CA VAL A 118 3.14 -16.34 1.10
C VAL A 118 2.73 -17.05 -0.19
N GLU A 119 1.90 -16.42 -1.03
CA GLU A 119 1.53 -16.93 -2.34
C GLU A 119 2.75 -17.10 -3.27
N ALA A 120 3.61 -16.07 -3.34
CA ALA A 120 4.84 -16.15 -4.13
C ALA A 120 5.80 -17.22 -3.57
N TRP A 121 5.97 -17.26 -2.24
CA TRP A 121 6.76 -18.30 -1.59
C TRP A 121 6.23 -19.71 -1.89
N TRP A 122 4.91 -19.90 -1.87
CA TRP A 122 4.28 -21.18 -2.20
C TRP A 122 4.59 -21.64 -3.63
N LYS A 123 4.45 -20.73 -4.61
CA LYS A 123 4.79 -21.01 -6.01
C LYS A 123 6.25 -21.43 -6.14
N ILE A 124 7.17 -20.66 -5.56
CA ILE A 124 8.62 -20.91 -5.60
C ILE A 124 8.97 -22.23 -4.92
N HIS A 125 8.44 -22.47 -3.71
CA HIS A 125 8.73 -23.65 -2.90
C HIS A 125 8.30 -24.94 -3.59
N ASN A 126 7.12 -24.94 -4.22
CA ASN A 126 6.60 -26.10 -4.94
C ASN A 126 7.13 -26.22 -6.38
N ALA A 127 7.96 -25.27 -6.82
CA ALA A 127 8.43 -25.17 -8.21
C ALA A 127 7.29 -25.20 -9.24
N ASP A 128 6.15 -24.59 -8.90
CA ASP A 128 4.93 -24.57 -9.70
C ASP A 128 4.51 -23.13 -10.05
N PRO A 129 5.06 -22.56 -11.15
CA PRO A 129 4.74 -21.21 -11.59
C PRO A 129 3.31 -21.08 -12.16
N ASP A 130 2.63 -22.18 -12.47
CA ASP A 130 1.26 -22.17 -13.01
C ASP A 130 0.20 -22.24 -11.90
N SER A 131 0.59 -22.65 -10.69
CA SER A 131 -0.31 -22.58 -9.52
C SER A 131 -0.77 -21.15 -9.24
N MET A 132 -2.03 -21.00 -8.84
CA MET A 132 -2.66 -19.71 -8.52
C MET A 132 -3.20 -19.74 -7.08
N PRO A 133 -2.32 -19.80 -6.07
CA PRO A 133 -2.77 -19.57 -4.70
C PRO A 133 -3.44 -18.18 -4.62
N ASN A 134 -4.51 -18.10 -3.85
CA ASN A 134 -5.36 -16.92 -3.73
C ASN A 134 -5.89 -16.90 -2.30
N LEU A 135 -5.07 -16.41 -1.37
CA LEU A 135 -5.34 -16.36 0.06
C LEU A 135 -6.31 -15.22 0.38
N SER A 136 -7.11 -15.39 1.43
CA SER A 136 -8.05 -14.35 1.85
C SER A 136 -7.39 -13.30 2.75
N GLU A 137 -7.13 -12.12 2.19
CA GLU A 137 -6.70 -10.95 2.97
C GLU A 137 -7.76 -10.58 4.03
N GLN A 138 -9.04 -10.66 3.66
CA GLN A 138 -10.17 -10.34 4.54
C GLN A 138 -10.25 -11.26 5.77
N TYR A 139 -9.85 -12.53 5.67
CA TYR A 139 -9.82 -13.44 6.81
C TYR A 139 -8.82 -12.97 7.88
N ILE A 140 -7.62 -12.56 7.47
CA ILE A 140 -6.62 -12.01 8.39
C ILE A 140 -7.19 -10.76 9.07
N MET A 141 -7.72 -9.83 8.28
CA MET A 141 -8.28 -8.58 8.80
C MET A 141 -9.44 -8.81 9.79
N SER A 142 -10.37 -9.72 9.46
CA SER A 142 -11.56 -9.96 10.28
C SER A 142 -11.29 -10.79 11.54
N CYS A 143 -10.34 -11.73 11.49
CA CYS A 143 -10.14 -12.71 12.56
C CYS A 143 -8.95 -12.44 13.46
N TYR A 144 -7.94 -11.70 12.98
CA TYR A 144 -6.73 -11.42 13.75
C TYR A 144 -6.68 -9.99 14.28
N PHE A 145 -7.07 -9.01 13.46
CA PHE A 145 -6.72 -7.61 13.71
C PHE A 145 -7.94 -6.75 14.01
N THR A 146 -8.06 -6.26 15.25
CA THR A 146 -9.24 -5.48 15.68
C THR A 146 -9.29 -4.07 15.08
N ASN A 147 -8.20 -3.59 14.47
CA ASN A 147 -8.13 -2.25 13.88
C ASN A 147 -8.66 -2.17 12.44
N GLY A 148 -8.97 -3.30 11.79
CA GLY A 148 -9.52 -3.33 10.44
C GLY A 148 -8.72 -2.47 9.45
N CYS A 149 -9.40 -1.52 8.79
CA CYS A 149 -8.80 -0.61 7.81
C CYS A 149 -7.91 0.50 8.39
N ASN A 150 -7.65 0.53 9.70
CA ASN A 150 -6.82 1.56 10.34
C ASN A 150 -5.34 1.19 10.41
N GLY A 151 -4.92 0.21 9.61
CA GLY A 151 -3.52 -0.20 9.51
C GLY A 151 -3.10 -1.33 10.44
N GLY A 152 -1.91 -1.84 10.20
CA GLY A 152 -1.33 -2.99 10.88
C GLY A 152 0.09 -3.31 10.42
N GLN A 153 0.69 -4.34 11.00
CA GLN A 153 2.08 -4.73 10.72
C GLN A 153 2.11 -6.00 9.87
N THR A 154 2.84 -5.97 8.75
CA THR A 154 3.00 -7.15 7.87
C THR A 154 3.64 -8.33 8.59
N GLY A 155 4.57 -8.09 9.53
CA GLY A 155 5.18 -9.15 10.34
C GLY A 155 4.14 -9.90 11.19
N ALA A 156 3.24 -9.16 11.85
CA ALA A 156 2.16 -9.76 12.65
C ALA A 156 1.17 -10.56 11.77
N ALA A 157 0.88 -10.08 10.55
CA ALA A 157 0.10 -10.86 9.58
C ALA A 157 0.78 -12.18 9.22
N LEU A 158 2.10 -12.15 8.94
CA LEU A 158 2.88 -13.36 8.65
C LEU A 158 2.89 -14.33 9.84
N ASP A 159 3.05 -13.82 11.07
CA ASP A 159 2.98 -14.63 12.28
C ASP A 159 1.60 -15.28 12.45
N PHE A 160 0.52 -14.56 12.14
CA PHE A 160 -0.82 -15.13 12.13
C PHE A 160 -0.95 -16.26 11.09
N ILE A 161 -0.49 -16.03 9.85
CA ILE A 161 -0.51 -17.05 8.79
C ILE A 161 0.27 -18.30 9.24
N MET A 162 1.44 -18.13 9.86
CA MET A 162 2.25 -19.25 10.34
C MET A 162 1.57 -20.05 11.46
N ASN A 163 0.86 -19.37 12.38
CA ASN A 163 0.26 -20.01 13.55
C ASN A 163 -1.12 -20.63 13.27
N TYR A 164 -1.91 -20.04 12.38
CA TYR A 164 -3.33 -20.39 12.19
C TYR A 164 -3.68 -20.77 10.74
N GLY A 165 -2.84 -20.38 9.77
CA GLY A 165 -3.15 -20.50 8.35
C GLY A 165 -4.18 -19.45 7.89
N VAL A 166 -4.40 -19.41 6.58
CA VAL A 166 -5.37 -18.52 5.93
C VAL A 166 -6.10 -19.31 4.84
N PRO A 167 -7.45 -19.25 4.80
CA PRO A 167 -8.22 -19.95 3.78
C PRO A 167 -8.07 -19.28 2.42
N PRO A 168 -8.49 -19.95 1.33
CA PRO A 168 -8.62 -19.31 0.04
C PRO A 168 -9.64 -18.16 0.08
N GLU A 169 -9.44 -17.15 -0.77
CA GLU A 169 -10.30 -15.97 -0.92
C GLU A 169 -11.78 -16.28 -1.21
N LYS A 170 -12.09 -17.47 -1.70
CA LYS A 170 -13.47 -17.88 -2.02
C LYS A 170 -14.24 -18.44 -0.81
N CYS A 171 -13.59 -18.64 0.33
CA CYS A 171 -14.21 -19.25 1.51
C CYS A 171 -15.24 -18.34 2.19
#